data_AF-A0A392NQG4-F1
#
_entry.id   AF-A0A392NQG4-F1
#
_cell.length_a   1.000
_cell.length_b   1.000
_cell.length_c   1.000
_cell.angle_alpha   90.00
_cell.angle_beta   90.00
_cell.angle_gamma   90.00
#
_symmetry.space_group_name_H-M   'P 1'
#
loop_
_entity.id
_entity.type
_entity.pdbx_description
1 polymer ?
#
loop_
_entity_poly.entity_id
_entity_poly.type
_entity_poly.pdbx_seq_one_letter_code
_entity_poly.pdbx_strand_id
1 'polypeptide(L)'
;MLVRQALDILMPALPRRLPLGDSRMPIWIRYTKKILVEEGHSIPNLIHIFQLIVRHSDLFYSCRAQFVPQMVNSLSRLGLPYNTTIENRRLAIELAGLVVNWERQRQNEMKVVTDSDAPSQINDVFNASSAESKRSVEGSTFPDDTTKRVKAEPGLQPLCVMSPGGPSSIPNIETPGSSSQPDEEFKPNAAMEEMIINFLIR
;
A
#
# COMPACT_ATOMS: atom_id res chain seq x y z
N MET A 1 20.82 0.61 -15.62
CA MET A 1 19.69 1.15 -16.44
C MET A 1 18.56 0.13 -16.58
N LEU A 2 18.77 -1.00 -17.27
CA LEU A 2 17.69 -1.95 -17.61
C LEU A 2 16.84 -2.43 -16.42
N VAL A 3 17.44 -2.90 -15.32
CA VAL A 3 16.70 -3.40 -14.13
C VAL A 3 15.77 -2.32 -13.56
N ARG A 4 16.26 -1.08 -13.44
CA ARG A 4 15.46 0.08 -13.01
C ARG A 4 14.30 0.30 -13.97
N GLN A 5 14.54 0.40 -15.27
CA GLN A 5 13.48 0.63 -16.27
C GLN A 5 12.43 -0.50 -16.29
N ALA A 6 12.84 -1.76 -16.09
CA ALA A 6 11.93 -2.89 -16.01
C ALA A 6 11.04 -2.83 -14.74
N LEU A 7 11.63 -2.55 -13.57
CA LEU A 7 10.88 -2.33 -12.33
C LEU A 7 9.93 -1.13 -12.45
N ASP A 8 10.37 -0.07 -13.14
CA ASP A 8 9.60 1.16 -13.31
C ASP A 8 8.33 0.97 -14.15
N ILE A 9 8.32 0.00 -15.07
CA ILE A 9 7.13 -0.44 -15.83
C ILE A 9 6.31 -1.46 -15.02
N LEU A 10 6.98 -2.34 -14.28
CA LEU A 10 6.35 -3.43 -13.53
C LEU A 10 5.57 -2.94 -12.30
N MET A 11 6.15 -2.05 -11.48
CA MET A 11 5.54 -1.57 -10.23
C MET A 11 4.09 -1.08 -10.39
N PRO A 12 3.74 -0.16 -11.33
CA PRO A 12 2.34 0.28 -11.49
C PRO A 12 1.40 -0.82 -12.00
N ALA A 13 1.92 -1.91 -12.57
CA ALA A 13 1.13 -3.07 -12.98
C ALA A 13 0.87 -4.06 -11.82
N LEU A 14 1.76 -4.13 -10.82
CA LEU A 14 1.66 -5.09 -9.72
C LEU A 14 0.33 -5.01 -8.92
N PRO A 15 -0.16 -3.83 -8.47
CA PRO A 15 -1.44 -3.74 -7.77
C PRO A 15 -2.64 -4.24 -8.60
N ARG A 16 -2.57 -4.13 -9.93
CA ARG A 16 -3.64 -4.54 -10.86
C ARG A 16 -3.58 -6.02 -11.23
N ARG A 17 -2.39 -6.62 -11.24
CA ARG A 17 -2.17 -8.02 -11.65
C ARG A 17 -2.03 -8.99 -10.49
N LEU A 18 -1.69 -8.48 -9.32
CA LEU A 18 -1.52 -9.21 -8.06
C LEU A 18 -2.33 -8.47 -6.96
N PRO A 19 -3.68 -8.48 -7.06
CA PRO A 19 -4.54 -7.84 -6.08
C PRO A 19 -4.39 -8.45 -4.68
N LEU A 20 -4.87 -7.74 -3.67
CA LEU A 20 -5.02 -8.29 -2.33
C LEU A 20 -6.13 -9.36 -2.38
N GLY A 21 -5.75 -10.63 -2.26
CA GLY A 21 -6.67 -11.69 -1.84
C GLY A 21 -6.91 -11.62 -0.34
N ASP A 22 -7.10 -12.77 0.32
CA ASP A 22 -7.42 -12.84 1.76
C ASP A 22 -6.29 -12.35 2.70
N SER A 23 -5.15 -11.89 2.16
CA SER A 23 -4.03 -11.37 2.93
C SER A 23 -4.04 -9.85 2.97
N ARG A 24 -3.95 -9.28 4.18
CA ARG A 24 -3.81 -7.82 4.41
C ARG A 24 -2.61 -7.17 3.71
N MET A 25 -1.63 -7.96 3.26
CA MET A 25 -0.43 -7.45 2.59
C MET A 25 -0.28 -8.07 1.19
N PRO A 26 -0.17 -7.25 0.13
CA PRO A 26 0.04 -7.74 -1.23
C PRO A 26 1.23 -8.69 -1.31
N ILE A 27 1.12 -9.76 -2.10
CA ILE A 27 2.18 -10.76 -2.20
C ILE A 27 3.49 -10.18 -2.74
N TRP A 28 3.43 -9.15 -3.60
CA TRP A 28 4.62 -8.45 -4.10
C TRP A 28 5.31 -7.63 -3.00
N ILE A 29 4.56 -6.90 -2.16
CA ILE A 29 5.10 -6.25 -0.94
C ILE A 29 5.79 -7.29 -0.05
N ARG A 30 5.20 -8.47 0.11
CA ARG A 30 5.78 -9.57 0.91
C ARG A 30 7.12 -10.04 0.36
N TYR A 31 7.25 -10.19 -0.95
CA TYR A 31 8.54 -10.53 -1.56
C TYR A 31 9.56 -9.39 -1.46
N THR A 32 9.17 -8.12 -1.66
CA THR A 32 10.10 -6.98 -1.47
C THR A 32 10.58 -6.88 -0.02
N LYS A 33 9.69 -7.06 0.97
CA LYS A 33 10.06 -7.13 2.39
C LYS A 33 11.00 -8.31 2.67
N LYS A 34 10.69 -9.49 2.12
CA LYS A 34 11.51 -10.71 2.29
C LYS A 34 12.94 -10.47 1.80
N ILE A 35 13.10 -9.98 0.56
CA ILE A 35 14.41 -9.68 -0.03
C ILE A 35 15.13 -8.61 0.80
N LEU A 36 14.44 -7.56 1.26
CA LEU A 36 15.05 -6.51 2.12
C LEU A 36 15.63 -7.07 3.44
N VAL A 37 15.00 -8.09 4.01
CA VAL A 37 15.48 -8.74 5.24
C VAL A 37 16.61 -9.73 4.95
N GLU A 38 16.46 -10.59 3.93
CA GLU A 38 17.46 -11.60 3.57
C GLU A 38 18.76 -10.97 3.04
N GLU A 39 18.66 -9.94 2.19
CA GLU A 39 19.79 -9.25 1.56
C GLU A 39 20.26 -8.00 2.34
N GLY A 40 19.71 -7.73 3.53
CA GLY A 40 19.92 -6.48 4.28
C GLY A 40 21.38 -6.20 4.70
N HIS A 41 22.24 -7.22 4.67
CA HIS A 41 23.68 -7.08 4.89
C HIS A 41 24.41 -6.47 3.68
N SER A 42 23.91 -6.70 2.46
CA SER A 42 24.51 -6.25 1.20
C SER A 42 24.15 -4.79 0.89
N ILE A 43 25.12 -3.88 1.02
CA ILE A 43 24.94 -2.45 0.69
C ILE A 43 24.44 -2.23 -0.77
N PRO A 44 24.97 -2.90 -1.81
CA PRO A 44 24.43 -2.79 -3.16
C PRO A 44 22.95 -3.19 -3.27
N ASN A 45 22.54 -4.26 -2.58
CA ASN A 45 21.15 -4.72 -2.63
C ASN A 45 20.22 -3.75 -1.88
N LEU A 46 20.65 -3.24 -0.72
CA LEU A 46 19.95 -2.15 -0.03
C LEU A 46 19.78 -0.91 -0.91
N ILE A 47 20.82 -0.47 -1.61
CA ILE A 47 20.77 0.68 -2.52
C ILE A 47 19.68 0.46 -3.59
N HIS A 48 19.65 -0.70 -4.23
CA HIS A 48 18.64 -1.01 -5.25
C HIS A 48 17.21 -1.10 -4.70
N ILE A 49 17.02 -1.69 -3.53
CA ILE A 49 15.70 -1.82 -2.90
C ILE A 49 15.19 -0.47 -2.40
N PHE A 50 16.04 0.36 -1.79
CA PHE A 50 15.65 1.70 -1.34
C PHE A 50 15.42 2.66 -2.50
N GLN A 51 16.19 2.56 -3.60
CA GLN A 51 15.87 3.27 -4.85
C GLN A 51 14.47 2.90 -5.37
N LEU A 52 14.10 1.61 -5.34
CA LEU A 52 12.77 1.16 -5.74
C LEU A 52 11.67 1.75 -4.85
N ILE A 53 11.86 1.72 -3.52
CA ILE A 53 10.88 2.24 -2.55
C ILE A 53 10.73 3.76 -2.67
N VAL A 54 11.84 4.51 -2.76
CA VAL A 54 11.81 5.98 -2.92
C VAL A 54 11.13 6.40 -4.22
N ARG A 55 11.37 5.68 -5.32
CA ARG A 55 10.85 6.04 -6.65
C ARG A 55 9.39 5.64 -6.88
N HIS A 56 8.78 4.86 -5.98
CA HIS A 56 7.39 4.40 -6.04
C HIS A 56 6.72 4.48 -4.66
N SER A 57 7.05 5.54 -3.89
CA SER A 57 6.66 5.76 -2.49
C SER A 57 5.21 5.41 -2.16
N ASP A 58 4.30 5.80 -3.05
CA ASP A 58 2.86 5.76 -2.83
C ASP A 58 2.34 4.32 -2.83
N LEU A 59 2.98 3.43 -3.61
CA LEU A 59 2.68 2.00 -3.62
C LEU A 59 3.11 1.29 -2.32
N PHE A 60 4.12 1.84 -1.63
CA PHE A 60 4.63 1.30 -0.37
C PHE A 60 3.98 1.94 0.87
N TYR A 61 3.32 3.10 0.74
CA TYR A 61 2.75 3.86 1.87
C TYR A 61 1.85 3.02 2.78
N SER A 62 0.89 2.28 2.19
CA SER A 62 -0.06 1.43 2.93
C SER A 62 0.59 0.31 3.74
N CYS A 63 1.87 0.00 3.48
CA CYS A 63 2.65 -1.00 4.22
C CYS A 63 3.95 -0.42 4.82
N ARG A 64 4.09 0.91 4.92
CA ARG A 64 5.32 1.61 5.35
C ARG A 64 5.93 1.09 6.65
N ALA A 65 5.09 0.68 7.61
CA ALA A 65 5.46 0.04 8.87
C ALA A 65 6.48 -1.09 8.71
N GLN A 66 6.36 -1.84 7.61
CA GLN A 66 7.15 -3.02 7.31
C GLN A 66 8.56 -2.70 6.77
N PHE A 67 8.82 -1.44 6.39
CA PHE A 67 10.04 -0.98 5.73
C PHE A 67 10.82 0.04 6.57
N VAL A 68 10.15 0.99 7.23
CA VAL A 68 10.80 2.10 7.94
C VAL A 68 11.88 1.66 8.94
N PRO A 69 11.71 0.60 9.76
CA PRO A 69 12.78 0.16 10.66
C PRO A 69 14.09 -0.16 9.93
N GLN A 70 14.03 -0.81 8.76
CA GLN A 70 15.21 -1.11 7.95
C GLN A 70 15.76 0.12 7.22
N MET A 71 14.90 1.05 6.81
CA MET A 71 15.30 2.32 6.20
C MET A 71 16.13 3.14 7.19
N VAL A 72 15.64 3.35 8.41
CA VAL A 72 16.32 4.14 9.46
C VAL A 72 17.64 3.49 9.87
N ASN A 73 17.66 2.17 10.11
CA ASN A 73 18.88 1.42 10.43
C ASN A 73 19.94 1.45 9.31
N SER A 74 19.55 1.78 8.08
CA SER A 74 20.45 1.84 6.93
C SER A 74 21.03 3.24 6.66
N LEU A 75 20.41 4.33 7.16
CA LEU A 75 20.83 5.71 6.89
C LEU A 75 22.33 5.93 7.18
N SER A 76 22.74 5.64 8.42
CA SER A 76 24.13 5.78 8.87
C SER A 76 25.11 4.93 8.05
N ARG A 77 24.69 3.73 7.61
CA ARG A 77 25.52 2.82 6.80
C ARG A 77 25.67 3.28 5.35
N LEU A 78 24.68 3.98 4.80
CA LEU A 78 24.66 4.44 3.41
C LEU A 78 25.35 5.80 3.22
N GLY A 79 25.08 6.77 4.11
CA GLY A 79 25.49 8.17 3.91
C GLY A 79 26.76 8.61 4.65
N LEU A 80 27.06 8.04 5.83
CA LEU A 80 28.16 8.52 6.68
C LEU A 80 29.59 8.01 6.32
N PRO A 81 29.81 6.83 5.70
CA PRO A 81 31.18 6.41 5.38
C PRO A 81 31.90 7.41 4.47
N TYR A 82 33.16 7.72 4.80
CA TYR A 82 33.96 8.70 4.05
C TYR A 82 34.15 8.33 2.58
N ASN A 83 34.17 7.03 2.27
CA ASN A 83 34.31 6.45 0.93
C ASN A 83 32.97 6.21 0.20
N THR A 84 31.82 6.57 0.79
CA THR A 84 30.52 6.42 0.11
C THR A 84 30.39 7.45 -1.01
N THR A 85 29.73 7.07 -2.11
CA THR A 85 29.59 7.97 -3.27
C THR A 85 28.54 9.05 -3.02
N ILE A 86 28.55 10.11 -3.82
CA ILE A 86 27.61 11.23 -3.65
C ILE A 86 26.16 10.79 -3.95
N GLU A 87 25.98 9.80 -4.83
CA GLU A 87 24.70 9.16 -5.14
C GLU A 87 24.16 8.37 -3.95
N ASN A 88 25.03 7.69 -3.18
CA ASN A 88 24.64 6.97 -1.97
C ASN A 88 24.26 7.92 -0.84
N ARG A 89 24.98 9.05 -0.68
CA ARG A 89 24.59 10.12 0.26
C ARG A 89 23.24 10.71 -0.12
N ARG A 90 23.06 11.03 -1.40
CA ARG A 90 21.79 11.53 -1.93
C ARG A 90 20.65 10.55 -1.67
N LEU A 91 20.84 9.25 -1.92
CA LEU A 91 19.84 8.23 -1.62
C LEU A 91 19.51 8.18 -0.13
N ALA A 92 20.50 8.27 0.76
CA ALA A 92 20.27 8.28 2.20
C ALA A 92 19.47 9.51 2.66
N ILE A 93 19.73 10.68 2.06
CA ILE A 93 18.96 11.91 2.31
C ILE A 93 17.52 11.79 1.76
N GLU A 94 17.35 11.29 0.53
CA GLU A 94 16.03 11.02 -0.06
C GLU A 94 15.24 9.99 0.78
N LEU A 95 15.92 9.01 1.36
CA LEU A 95 15.33 7.99 2.24
C LEU A 95 14.89 8.56 3.60
N ALA A 96 15.71 9.41 4.22
CA ALA A 96 15.34 10.12 5.44
C ALA A 96 14.14 11.06 5.20
N GLY A 97 14.18 11.83 4.10
CA GLY A 97 13.08 12.69 3.67
C GLY A 97 11.78 11.93 3.40
N LEU A 98 11.86 10.72 2.84
CA LEU A 98 10.69 9.86 2.63
C LEU A 98 10.05 9.42 3.97
N VAL A 99 10.85 9.01 4.96
CA VAL A 99 10.32 8.63 6.29
C VAL A 99 9.61 9.81 6.94
N VAL A 100 10.19 11.02 6.87
CA VAL A 100 9.58 12.25 7.38
C VAL A 100 8.30 12.64 6.60
N ASN A 101 8.29 12.45 5.28
CA ASN A 101 7.09 12.72 4.47
C ASN A 101 5.94 11.76 4.80
N TRP A 102 6.24 10.46 4.95
CA TRP A 102 5.28 9.46 5.40
C TRP A 102 4.79 9.68 6.83
N GLU A 103 5.62 10.22 7.70
CA GLU A 103 5.23 10.66 9.05
C GLU A 103 4.24 11.83 8.99
N ARG A 104 4.60 12.88 8.25
CA ARG A 104 3.74 14.05 8.02
C ARG A 104 2.40 13.68 7.36
N GLN A 105 2.41 12.76 6.39
CA GLN A 105 1.21 12.31 5.71
C GLN A 105 0.24 11.64 6.69
N ARG A 106 0.72 10.73 7.55
CA ARG A 106 -0.12 10.13 8.59
C ARG A 106 -0.71 11.19 9.52
N GLN A 107 0.11 12.12 10.02
CA GLN A 107 -0.39 13.17 10.91
C GLN A 107 -1.47 14.04 10.26
N ASN A 108 -1.47 14.22 8.94
CA ASN A 108 -2.51 14.93 8.23
C ASN A 108 -3.79 14.09 8.10
N GLU A 109 -3.66 12.79 7.76
CA GLU A 109 -4.78 11.85 7.67
C GLU A 109 -5.52 11.75 9.03
N MET A 110 -4.78 11.67 10.15
CA MET A 110 -5.35 11.64 11.51
C MET A 110 -6.16 12.91 11.85
N LYS A 111 -5.70 14.09 11.43
CA LYS A 111 -6.37 15.39 11.72
C LYS A 111 -7.70 15.54 10.96
N VAL A 112 -7.76 15.08 9.71
CA VAL A 112 -8.98 15.14 8.89
C VAL A 112 -10.11 14.29 9.48
N VAL A 113 -9.77 13.15 10.10
CA VAL A 113 -10.76 12.31 10.80
C VAL A 113 -11.34 13.03 12.03
N THR A 114 -10.53 13.78 12.79
CA THR A 114 -10.99 14.49 13.99
C THR A 114 -11.94 15.67 13.67
N ASP A 115 -11.74 16.37 12.55
CA ASP A 115 -12.60 17.50 12.14
C ASP A 115 -13.96 17.06 11.55
N SER A 116 -14.13 15.78 11.24
CA SER A 116 -15.36 15.26 10.59
C SER A 116 -16.49 14.90 11.57
N ASP A 117 -16.24 14.92 12.89
CA ASP A 117 -17.18 14.47 13.94
C ASP A 117 -17.79 15.63 14.77
N ALA A 118 -17.70 16.87 14.26
CA ALA A 118 -18.35 18.03 14.88
C ALA A 118 -19.85 18.10 14.51
N PRO A 119 -20.79 18.05 15.47
CA PRO A 119 -22.22 18.10 15.17
C PRO A 119 -22.65 19.50 14.71
N SER A 120 -23.37 19.53 13.58
CA SER A 120 -23.89 20.74 12.94
C SER A 120 -24.71 21.61 13.89
N GLN A 121 -24.22 22.82 14.19
CA GLN A 121 -25.07 23.89 14.71
C GLN A 121 -25.64 24.71 13.56
N ILE A 122 -26.90 24.38 13.26
CA ILE A 122 -27.85 25.17 12.47
C ILE A 122 -27.88 26.62 12.97
N ASN A 123 -27.74 27.57 12.05
CA ASN A 123 -28.19 28.95 12.21
C ASN A 123 -28.67 29.47 10.85
N ASP A 124 -29.95 29.24 10.57
CA ASP A 124 -30.68 30.02 9.58
C ASP A 124 -30.75 31.50 10.01
N VAL A 125 -30.60 32.43 9.06
CA VAL A 125 -31.39 33.68 8.96
C VAL A 125 -30.96 34.48 7.71
N PHE A 126 -31.83 34.40 6.69
CA PHE A 126 -32.17 35.40 5.66
C PHE A 126 -31.14 36.44 5.15
N ASN A 127 -30.95 36.46 3.83
CA ASN A 127 -31.54 37.54 3.01
C ASN A 127 -31.87 37.06 1.58
N ALA A 128 -32.81 37.72 0.89
CA ALA A 128 -33.41 37.29 -0.36
C ALA A 128 -33.27 38.31 -1.53
N SER A 129 -33.69 37.88 -2.72
CA SER A 129 -33.83 38.65 -3.99
C SER A 129 -32.51 38.92 -4.76
N SER A 130 -32.47 38.98 -6.11
CA SER A 130 -33.51 38.88 -7.15
C SER A 130 -32.94 38.50 -8.55
N ALA A 131 -33.81 38.37 -9.56
CA ALA A 131 -33.58 38.14 -11.01
C ALA A 131 -33.00 36.76 -11.39
N GLU A 132 -33.73 35.82 -12.00
CA GLU A 132 -34.60 35.83 -13.20
C GLU A 132 -33.87 35.98 -14.55
N SER A 133 -33.75 34.86 -15.27
CA SER A 133 -33.77 34.81 -16.74
C SER A 133 -34.33 33.45 -17.21
N LYS A 134 -34.98 33.39 -18.37
CA LYS A 134 -35.94 32.33 -18.76
C LYS A 134 -35.47 31.46 -19.94
N ARG A 135 -35.85 30.17 -19.87
CA ARG A 135 -36.18 29.20 -20.96
C ARG A 135 -35.18 28.86 -22.08
N SER A 136 -34.99 27.55 -22.29
CA SER A 136 -35.30 26.89 -23.58
C SER A 136 -35.58 25.39 -23.44
N VAL A 137 -36.35 24.83 -24.40
CA VAL A 137 -37.08 23.55 -24.44
C VAL A 137 -37.35 23.23 -25.93
N GLU A 138 -37.53 22.00 -26.46
CA GLU A 138 -37.54 20.62 -25.93
C GLU A 138 -36.13 19.95 -26.11
N GLY A 139 -35.84 18.65 -26.21
CA GLY A 139 -36.60 17.38 -26.25
C GLY A 139 -36.43 16.60 -27.57
N SER A 140 -35.98 15.33 -27.50
CA SER A 140 -36.29 14.27 -28.48
C SER A 140 -35.90 12.88 -27.95
N THR A 141 -36.91 12.04 -27.70
CA THR A 141 -36.82 10.58 -27.49
C THR A 141 -36.82 9.86 -28.84
N PHE A 142 -36.14 8.72 -29.00
CA PHE A 142 -36.52 7.60 -29.89
C PHE A 142 -35.80 6.28 -29.50
N PRO A 143 -36.28 5.07 -29.89
CA PRO A 143 -36.31 3.89 -29.00
C PRO A 143 -35.87 2.53 -29.65
N ASP A 144 -36.13 1.43 -28.90
CA ASP A 144 -36.16 -0.02 -29.27
C ASP A 144 -34.85 -0.67 -29.80
N ASP A 145 -34.32 -1.75 -29.21
CA ASP A 145 -34.80 -3.13 -28.93
C ASP A 145 -34.58 -4.12 -30.09
N THR A 146 -33.95 -5.26 -29.78
CA THR A 146 -34.50 -6.60 -30.09
C THR A 146 -33.69 -7.74 -29.46
N THR A 147 -34.33 -8.38 -28.50
CA THR A 147 -34.07 -9.76 -28.01
C THR A 147 -33.65 -10.82 -29.06
N LYS A 148 -32.82 -11.81 -28.64
CA LYS A 148 -33.25 -13.24 -28.68
C LYS A 148 -32.40 -14.23 -27.87
N ARG A 149 -33.05 -15.37 -27.57
CA ARG A 149 -32.73 -16.41 -26.56
C ARG A 149 -32.81 -17.80 -27.20
N VAL A 150 -31.84 -18.67 -26.93
CA VAL A 150 -31.89 -20.16 -27.02
C VAL A 150 -30.91 -20.67 -25.94
N LYS A 151 -31.18 -21.53 -24.94
CA LYS A 151 -32.15 -22.60 -24.60
C LYS A 151 -31.54 -24.02 -24.67
N ALA A 152 -31.36 -24.59 -23.47
CA ALA A 152 -31.41 -26.02 -23.08
C ALA A 152 -30.21 -26.98 -23.33
N GLU A 153 -29.70 -27.50 -22.20
CA GLU A 153 -29.36 -28.91 -21.86
C GLU A 153 -30.22 -29.98 -22.59
N PRO A 154 -29.84 -31.29 -22.71
CA PRO A 154 -29.11 -32.08 -21.67
C PRO A 154 -28.14 -33.19 -22.17
N GLY A 155 -27.47 -33.91 -21.26
CA GLY A 155 -27.19 -35.36 -21.48
C GLY A 155 -25.92 -36.02 -20.89
N LEU A 156 -26.08 -36.61 -19.70
CA LEU A 156 -25.48 -37.88 -19.22
C LEU A 156 -23.97 -38.01 -18.88
N GLN A 157 -23.77 -38.50 -17.65
CA GLN A 157 -22.58 -39.07 -16.98
C GLN A 157 -22.41 -40.57 -17.36
N PRO A 158 -21.56 -41.42 -16.71
CA PRO A 158 -20.36 -41.20 -15.89
C PRO A 158 -19.13 -42.04 -16.37
N LEU A 159 -17.93 -41.80 -15.83
CA LEU A 159 -16.95 -42.89 -15.60
C LEU A 159 -16.15 -42.67 -14.32
N CYS A 160 -16.16 -43.69 -13.46
CA CYS A 160 -15.41 -43.77 -12.22
C CYS A 160 -14.15 -44.64 -12.40
N VAL A 161 -13.01 -44.21 -11.83
CA VAL A 161 -11.83 -45.05 -11.57
C VAL A 161 -11.28 -44.70 -10.19
N MET A 162 -10.77 -45.70 -9.47
CA MET A 162 -10.59 -45.69 -8.02
C MET A 162 -9.16 -45.33 -7.56
N SER A 163 -9.04 -44.79 -6.33
CA SER A 163 -8.14 -45.11 -5.19
C SER A 163 -6.73 -45.73 -5.39
N PRO A 164 -5.81 -45.71 -4.38
CA PRO A 164 -5.99 -45.38 -2.95
C PRO A 164 -4.95 -44.38 -2.36
N GLY A 165 -5.10 -43.98 -1.08
CA GLY A 165 -4.13 -43.05 -0.46
C GLY A 165 -4.14 -42.74 1.04
N GLY A 166 -4.85 -43.48 1.92
CA GLY A 166 -4.60 -43.49 3.38
C GLY A 166 -5.08 -42.30 4.25
N PRO A 167 -5.79 -42.57 5.36
CA PRO A 167 -5.99 -41.61 6.45
C PRO A 167 -5.17 -42.00 7.70
N SER A 168 -4.26 -41.13 8.16
CA SER A 168 -3.72 -41.19 9.53
C SER A 168 -4.30 -40.04 10.36
N SER A 169 -5.22 -40.38 11.26
CA SER A 169 -5.88 -39.45 12.17
C SER A 169 -4.91 -38.87 13.19
N ILE A 170 -4.87 -37.54 13.32
CA ILE A 170 -4.32 -36.82 14.48
C ILE A 170 -5.43 -35.87 14.97
N PRO A 171 -5.76 -35.85 16.27
CA PRO A 171 -7.01 -35.26 16.75
C PRO A 171 -6.99 -33.73 16.81
N ASN A 172 -8.21 -33.19 16.75
CA ASN A 172 -8.55 -31.77 16.86
C ASN A 172 -8.14 -31.19 18.23
N ILE A 173 -7.55 -29.98 18.24
CA ILE A 173 -7.50 -29.13 19.44
C ILE A 173 -8.12 -27.79 19.06
N GLU A 174 -9.28 -27.51 19.64
CA GLU A 174 -9.99 -26.25 19.51
C GLU A 174 -9.61 -25.30 20.65
N THR A 175 -9.20 -24.07 20.30
CA THR A 175 -9.56 -22.83 21.04
C THR A 175 -8.82 -22.63 22.39
N PRO A 176 -8.54 -21.40 22.88
CA PRO A 176 -9.06 -20.09 22.49
C PRO A 176 -8.05 -19.08 21.93
N GLY A 177 -8.58 -18.06 21.26
CA GLY A 177 -7.81 -16.89 20.85
C GLY A 177 -7.39 -16.02 22.03
N SER A 178 -6.25 -15.35 21.88
CA SER A 178 -5.78 -14.30 22.78
C SER A 178 -5.06 -13.21 21.98
N SER A 179 -5.39 -11.96 22.28
CA SER A 179 -4.72 -10.69 21.89
C SER A 179 -4.21 -10.53 20.44
N SER A 180 -4.89 -9.81 19.54
CA SER A 180 -5.03 -8.34 19.50
C SER A 180 -3.72 -7.53 19.33
N GLN A 181 -3.36 -7.25 18.07
CA GLN A 181 -2.42 -6.23 17.54
C GLN A 181 -0.95 -6.25 18.02
N PRO A 182 -0.01 -6.00 17.08
CA PRO A 182 0.49 -4.64 16.90
C PRO A 182 0.65 -4.25 15.41
N ASP A 183 -0.48 -4.03 14.72
CA ASP A 183 -0.53 -3.19 13.51
C ASP A 183 -1.25 -1.86 13.84
N GLU A 184 -1.08 -1.35 15.07
CA GLU A 184 -1.40 0.04 15.35
C GLU A 184 -0.44 0.93 14.56
N GLU A 185 -0.99 1.55 13.52
CA GLU A 185 -0.66 2.88 13.06
C GLU A 185 0.81 3.29 13.25
N PHE A 186 1.70 2.77 12.39
CA PHE A 186 3.14 2.98 12.53
C PHE A 186 3.49 4.46 12.71
N LYS A 187 3.99 4.76 13.91
CA LYS A 187 4.62 5.99 14.34
C LYS A 187 6.10 5.68 14.59
N PRO A 188 7.05 6.40 13.96
CA PRO A 188 8.45 6.36 14.35
C PRO A 188 8.54 6.59 15.85
N ASN A 189 9.16 5.67 16.58
CA ASN A 189 9.39 5.88 18.00
C ASN A 189 10.51 6.91 18.19
N ALA A 190 10.65 7.46 19.41
CA ALA A 190 11.67 8.47 19.70
C ALA A 190 13.09 8.01 19.32
N ALA A 191 13.42 6.71 19.42
CA ALA A 191 14.71 6.19 18.98
C ALA A 191 14.91 6.24 17.45
N MET A 192 13.86 6.05 16.66
CA MET A 192 13.89 6.24 15.20
C MET A 192 14.03 7.71 14.82
N GLU A 193 13.31 8.61 15.52
CA GLU A 193 13.44 10.06 15.34
C GLU A 193 14.87 10.51 15.65
N GLU A 194 15.42 10.10 16.79
CA GLU A 194 16.81 10.34 17.18
C GLU A 194 17.81 9.80 16.17
N MET A 195 17.61 8.59 15.62
CA MET A 195 18.50 8.04 14.58
C MET A 195 18.48 8.89 13.29
N ILE A 196 17.31 9.40 12.88
CA ILE A 196 17.18 10.28 11.70
C ILE A 196 17.86 11.63 11.98
N ILE A 197 17.61 12.24 13.14
CA ILE A 197 18.22 13.51 13.55
C ILE A 197 19.75 13.35 13.61
N ASN A 198 20.24 12.33 14.31
CA ASN A 198 21.67 12.02 14.42
C ASN A 198 22.37 11.76 13.07
N PHE A 199 21.63 11.27 12.08
CA PHE A 199 22.13 11.11 10.72
C PHE A 199 22.19 12.46 9.98
N LEU A 200 21.18 13.31 10.10
CA LEU A 200 21.07 14.58 9.37
C LEU A 200 21.96 15.72 9.90
N ILE A 201 22.43 15.64 11.16
CA ILE A 201 23.33 16.64 11.77
C ILE A 201 24.83 16.34 11.57
N ARG A 202 25.18 15.27 10.86
CA ARG A 202 26.57 14.80 10.63
C ARG A 202 27.02 15.03 9.19
#